data_AF-A0A4Q3IFC9-F1
#
_entry.id   AF-A0A4Q3IFC9-F1
#
_cell.length_a   1.000
_cell.length_b   1.000
_cell.length_c   1.000
_cell.angle_alpha   90.00
_cell.angle_beta   90.00
_cell.angle_gamma   90.00
#
_symmetry.space_group_name_H-M   'P 1'
#
loop_
_entity.id
_entity.type
_entity.pdbx_description
1 polymer ?
#
loop_
_entity_poly.entity_id
_entity_poly.type
_entity_poly.pdbx_seq_one_letter_code
_entity_poly.pdbx_strand_id
1 'polypeptide(L)'
;PTLLVTTRGFRDALRIAYQNRPRLFDRRIVLPELLYSAVVEADERVGAHGDVLQALDTGRLQRDLAQQFASGLRSVAIVFMHGYRYADHEKIARQLAADAGFTQISTSHETSPMMKFVSRGDTTVVDAYLSPILRRYVEQVASDMPGVKLFFMQSSGGLADAHAFQGKDAILSGPAGGIVGMARTAGIAGIDRVIGFDMGGTSTDVSHYAGEFEREFETQVAGVRMRAPMMSIHTVAAGGGSLLSFDGERFRVGPESAGANPGPASYRRGGPLAVTDANVMVGKVQPRYFPRVFGPEANEALSHEVVQEKFGALAVATGRSAEGVAEGFIDIAVQQMANAIKKISVARGYDVTRYTLQCFGG
;
A
#
# COMPACT_ATOMS: atom_id res chain seq x y z
N PRO A 1 12.38 -12.28 -5.25
CA PRO A 1 11.88 -13.58 -4.74
C PRO A 1 12.48 -13.85 -3.34
N THR A 2 11.63 -14.26 -2.40
CA THR A 2 11.97 -14.40 -0.98
C THR A 2 11.83 -15.85 -0.54
N LEU A 3 12.79 -16.35 0.25
CA LEU A 3 12.71 -17.64 0.94
C LEU A 3 11.99 -17.47 2.28
N LEU A 4 11.10 -18.39 2.64
CA LEU A 4 10.61 -18.52 4.02
C LEU A 4 11.32 -19.68 4.71
N VAL A 5 11.97 -19.41 5.84
CA VAL A 5 12.49 -20.44 6.76
C VAL A 5 11.57 -20.46 7.98
N THR A 6 10.99 -21.61 8.27
CA THR A 6 10.01 -21.76 9.35
C THR A 6 10.21 -23.06 10.11
N THR A 7 9.64 -23.14 11.30
CA THR A 7 9.58 -24.38 12.09
C THR A 7 8.92 -25.51 11.31
N ARG A 8 9.49 -26.72 11.37
CA ARG A 8 8.90 -27.91 10.76
C ARG A 8 7.46 -28.15 11.23
N GLY A 9 6.59 -28.50 10.27
CA GLY A 9 5.14 -28.61 10.44
C GLY A 9 4.38 -27.30 10.19
N PHE A 10 5.06 -26.19 9.92
CA PHE A 10 4.44 -24.87 9.71
C PHE A 10 4.62 -24.33 8.29
N ARG A 11 5.07 -25.16 7.33
CA ARG A 11 5.26 -24.79 5.91
C ARG A 11 4.15 -23.94 5.32
N ASP A 12 2.90 -24.37 5.52
CA ASP A 12 1.72 -23.75 4.90
C ASP A 12 1.00 -22.76 5.83
N ALA A 13 1.54 -22.47 7.02
CA ALA A 13 0.83 -21.68 8.03
C ALA A 13 0.46 -20.26 7.55
N LEU A 14 1.36 -19.58 6.81
CA LEU A 14 1.08 -18.24 6.28
C LEU A 14 0.05 -18.29 5.13
N ARG A 15 0.11 -19.33 4.30
CA ARG A 15 -0.84 -19.58 3.20
C ARG A 15 -2.23 -19.94 3.71
N ILE A 16 -2.33 -20.83 4.70
CA ILE A 16 -3.59 -21.24 5.36
C ILE A 16 -4.21 -20.07 6.11
N ALA A 17 -3.37 -19.17 6.63
CA ALA A 17 -3.83 -17.94 7.22
C ALA A 17 -4.75 -18.19 8.45
N TYR A 18 -5.92 -17.54 8.48
CA TYR A 18 -6.97 -17.77 9.47
C TYR A 18 -8.17 -18.51 8.87
N GLN A 19 -8.02 -19.10 7.67
CA GLN A 19 -9.09 -19.74 6.91
C GLN A 19 -10.32 -18.84 6.64
N ASN A 20 -10.17 -17.51 6.78
CA ASN A 20 -11.22 -16.56 6.49
C ASN A 20 -11.41 -16.40 4.97
N ARG A 21 -12.66 -16.32 4.51
CA ARG A 21 -12.98 -16.03 3.11
C ARG A 21 -12.85 -14.52 2.87
N PRO A 22 -11.97 -14.05 1.96
CA PRO A 22 -11.85 -12.63 1.66
C PRO A 22 -13.15 -12.03 1.12
N ARG A 23 -13.87 -12.79 0.28
CA ARG A 23 -15.21 -12.45 -0.23
C ARG A 23 -16.15 -13.60 0.08
N LEU A 24 -17.04 -13.38 1.05
CA LEU A 24 -17.87 -14.44 1.66
C LEU A 24 -18.74 -15.19 0.63
N PHE A 25 -19.24 -14.46 -0.38
CA PHE A 25 -20.19 -14.95 -1.37
C PHE A 25 -19.56 -15.43 -2.69
N ASP A 26 -18.25 -15.30 -2.84
CA ASP A 26 -17.57 -15.79 -4.03
C ASP A 26 -17.61 -17.31 -4.08
N ARG A 27 -18.13 -17.86 -5.18
CA ARG A 27 -18.13 -19.32 -5.42
C ARG A 27 -16.72 -19.86 -5.72
N ARG A 28 -15.89 -19.06 -6.38
CA ARG A 28 -14.48 -19.36 -6.65
C ARG A 28 -13.61 -18.54 -5.71
N ILE A 29 -13.09 -19.17 -4.67
CA ILE A 29 -12.20 -18.53 -3.71
C ILE A 29 -10.83 -18.37 -4.37
N VAL A 30 -10.39 -17.13 -4.55
CA VAL A 30 -9.03 -16.79 -4.99
C VAL A 30 -8.26 -16.36 -3.75
N LEU A 31 -7.20 -17.10 -3.43
CA LEU A 31 -6.29 -16.72 -2.34
C LEU A 31 -5.33 -15.62 -2.82
N PRO A 32 -4.90 -14.71 -1.93
CA PRO A 32 -3.84 -13.76 -2.24
C PRO A 32 -2.57 -14.47 -2.70
N GLU A 33 -1.81 -13.80 -3.58
CA GLU A 33 -0.50 -14.27 -4.00
C GLU A 33 0.48 -14.22 -2.80
N LEU A 34 1.38 -15.21 -2.73
CA LEU A 34 2.39 -15.28 -1.69
C LEU A 34 3.60 -14.44 -2.08
N LEU A 35 4.12 -13.65 -1.14
CA LEU A 35 5.33 -12.84 -1.36
C LEU A 35 6.64 -13.66 -1.28
N TYR A 36 6.55 -14.93 -0.91
CA TYR A 36 7.67 -15.88 -0.88
C TYR A 36 7.51 -16.95 -1.96
N SER A 37 8.64 -17.44 -2.48
CA SER A 37 8.69 -18.37 -3.62
C SER A 37 9.06 -19.80 -3.21
N ALA A 38 9.67 -19.97 -2.05
CA ALA A 38 10.08 -21.28 -1.52
C ALA A 38 9.96 -21.30 0.01
N VAL A 39 9.86 -22.51 0.57
CA VAL A 39 9.82 -22.73 2.02
C VAL A 39 10.81 -23.81 2.41
N VAL A 40 11.65 -23.52 3.39
CA VAL A 40 12.50 -24.46 4.12
C VAL A 40 11.93 -24.63 5.52
N GLU A 41 11.71 -25.89 5.90
CA GLU A 41 11.29 -26.26 7.24
C GLU A 41 12.53 -26.66 8.04
N ALA A 42 12.91 -25.82 8.99
CA ALA A 42 14.01 -26.11 9.88
C ALA A 42 13.55 -27.13 10.97
N ASP A 43 14.45 -28.06 11.28
CA ASP A 43 14.24 -29.09 12.29
C ASP A 43 14.55 -28.50 13.67
N GLU A 44 13.63 -27.70 14.20
CA GLU A 44 13.72 -27.14 15.54
C GLU A 44 12.34 -27.03 16.21
N ARG A 45 12.32 -26.93 17.55
CA ARG A 45 11.10 -26.62 18.29
C ARG A 45 11.39 -26.04 19.66
N VAL A 46 10.81 -24.87 19.93
CA VAL A 46 10.80 -24.26 21.27
C VAL A 46 9.36 -24.27 21.80
N GLY A 47 9.17 -24.62 23.06
CA GLY A 47 7.88 -24.59 23.75
C GLY A 47 7.44 -23.17 24.15
N ALA A 48 6.18 -23.02 24.57
CA ALA A 48 5.65 -21.71 25.00
C ALA A 48 6.37 -21.15 26.25
N HIS A 49 6.99 -22.03 27.05
CA HIS A 49 7.72 -21.68 28.27
C HIS A 49 9.24 -21.60 28.07
N GLY A 50 9.72 -21.78 26.83
CA GLY A 50 11.15 -21.65 26.48
C GLY A 50 11.90 -22.97 26.45
N ASP A 51 11.26 -24.08 26.85
CA ASP A 51 11.87 -25.41 26.78
C ASP A 51 12.20 -25.75 25.33
N VAL A 52 13.45 -26.14 25.07
CA VAL A 52 13.87 -26.63 23.75
C VAL A 52 13.38 -28.06 23.60
N LEU A 53 12.26 -28.23 22.92
CA LEU A 53 11.66 -29.54 22.63
C LEU A 53 12.44 -30.28 21.54
N GLN A 54 13.04 -29.53 20.62
CA GLN A 54 13.95 -30.03 19.59
C GLN A 54 14.99 -28.96 19.29
N ALA A 55 16.27 -29.28 19.49
CA ALA A 55 17.37 -28.41 19.13
C ALA A 55 17.41 -28.19 17.62
N LEU A 56 17.81 -27.00 17.19
CA LEU A 56 17.96 -26.67 15.78
C LEU A 56 19.05 -27.51 15.12
N ASP A 57 18.69 -28.29 14.09
CA ASP A 57 19.66 -28.98 13.23
C ASP A 57 20.35 -27.97 12.30
N THR A 58 21.46 -27.40 12.77
CA THR A 58 22.24 -26.41 12.03
C THR A 58 22.84 -26.97 10.76
N GLY A 59 23.30 -28.23 10.77
CA GLY A 59 23.94 -28.87 9.63
C GLY A 59 22.97 -29.08 8.48
N ARG A 60 21.74 -29.50 8.78
CA ARG A 60 20.67 -29.59 7.77
C ARG A 60 20.26 -28.22 7.25
N LEU A 61 19.97 -27.27 8.15
CA LEU A 61 19.54 -25.94 7.75
C LEU A 61 20.59 -25.24 6.88
N GLN A 62 21.88 -25.37 7.19
CA GLN A 62 22.97 -24.81 6.38
C GLN A 62 22.96 -25.34 4.94
N ARG A 63 22.77 -26.66 4.76
CA ARG A 63 22.69 -27.27 3.41
C ARG A 63 21.46 -26.78 2.65
N ASP A 64 20.31 -26.74 3.31
CA ASP A 64 19.06 -26.29 2.70
C ASP A 64 19.14 -24.82 2.28
N LEU A 65 19.73 -23.95 3.12
CA LEU A 65 20.00 -22.54 2.81
C LEU A 65 20.95 -22.39 1.62
N ALA A 66 22.06 -23.13 1.60
CA ALA A 66 23.03 -23.07 0.51
C ALA A 66 22.39 -23.51 -0.83
N GLN A 67 21.54 -24.54 -0.82
CA GLN A 67 20.80 -24.98 -1.99
C GLN A 67 19.84 -23.90 -2.50
N GLN A 68 19.08 -23.25 -1.61
CA GLN A 68 18.16 -22.17 -1.98
C GLN A 68 18.90 -20.91 -2.45
N PHE A 69 20.07 -20.64 -1.90
CA PHE A 69 20.92 -19.56 -2.41
C PHE A 69 21.42 -19.88 -3.82
N ALA A 70 21.87 -21.12 -4.07
CA ALA A 70 22.31 -21.56 -5.39
C ALA A 70 21.20 -21.53 -6.45
N SER A 71 19.92 -21.67 -6.06
CA SER A 71 18.78 -21.53 -6.97
C SER A 71 18.43 -20.07 -7.33
N GLY A 72 19.15 -19.09 -6.76
CA GLY A 72 19.02 -17.67 -7.10
C GLY A 72 18.29 -16.82 -6.06
N LEU A 73 17.87 -17.38 -4.92
CA LEU A 73 17.26 -16.60 -3.84
C LEU A 73 18.34 -15.76 -3.12
N ARG A 74 18.01 -14.50 -2.82
CA ARG A 74 18.92 -13.53 -2.15
C ARG A 74 18.32 -12.89 -0.90
N SER A 75 17.02 -13.07 -0.70
CA SER A 75 16.29 -12.58 0.47
C SER A 75 15.64 -13.75 1.22
N VAL A 76 15.68 -13.70 2.55
CA VAL A 76 15.09 -14.72 3.42
C VAL A 76 14.34 -14.07 4.60
N ALA A 77 13.16 -14.61 4.88
CA ALA A 77 12.37 -14.36 6.07
C ALA A 77 12.47 -15.58 6.99
N ILE A 78 12.83 -15.38 8.25
CA ILE A 78 12.99 -16.44 9.26
C ILE A 78 11.93 -16.27 10.33
N VAL A 79 11.04 -17.27 10.45
CA VAL A 79 9.88 -17.22 11.35
C VAL A 79 9.74 -18.53 12.12
N PHE A 80 10.19 -18.54 13.36
CA PHE A 80 10.07 -19.72 14.23
C PHE A 80 8.92 -19.60 15.22
N MET A 81 8.33 -20.75 15.57
CA MET A 81 7.33 -20.83 16.62
C MET A 81 7.92 -20.33 17.93
N HIS A 82 7.19 -19.45 18.62
CA HIS A 82 7.64 -18.76 19.84
C HIS A 82 8.92 -17.89 19.70
N GLY A 83 9.42 -17.67 18.47
CA GLY A 83 10.58 -16.82 18.20
C GLY A 83 10.44 -15.37 18.70
N TYR A 84 9.21 -14.87 18.84
CA TYR A 84 8.91 -13.56 19.43
C TYR A 84 9.42 -13.38 20.87
N ARG A 85 9.64 -14.47 21.60
CA ARG A 85 10.10 -14.47 22.99
C ARG A 85 11.42 -15.22 23.18
N TYR A 86 11.62 -16.32 22.45
CA TYR A 86 12.83 -17.15 22.52
C TYR A 86 13.52 -17.14 21.16
N ALA A 87 14.40 -16.16 20.96
CA ALA A 87 14.94 -15.81 19.65
C ALA A 87 16.19 -16.60 19.24
N ASP A 88 16.75 -17.44 20.11
CA ASP A 88 18.10 -17.99 19.90
C ASP A 88 18.21 -18.84 18.64
N HIS A 89 17.20 -19.68 18.33
CA HIS A 89 17.17 -20.42 17.07
C HIS A 89 17.08 -19.49 15.85
N GLU A 90 16.29 -18.39 15.91
CA GLU A 90 16.23 -17.43 14.81
C GLU A 90 17.56 -16.70 14.60
N LYS A 91 18.28 -16.38 15.68
CA LYS A 91 19.62 -15.77 15.61
C LYS A 91 20.63 -16.72 14.96
N ILE A 92 20.60 -18.00 15.33
CA ILE A 92 21.47 -19.02 14.70
C ILE A 92 21.11 -19.17 13.22
N ALA A 93 19.83 -19.29 12.87
CA ALA A 93 19.38 -19.36 11.49
C ALA A 93 19.76 -18.12 10.67
N ARG A 94 19.71 -16.92 11.28
CA ARG A 94 20.17 -15.67 10.67
C ARG A 94 21.65 -15.74 10.32
N GLN A 95 22.49 -16.22 11.23
CA GLN A 95 23.92 -16.37 10.96
C GLN A 95 24.17 -17.37 9.83
N LEU A 96 23.51 -18.53 9.85
CA LEU A 96 23.64 -19.53 8.79
C LEU A 96 23.20 -19.01 7.43
N ALA A 97 22.15 -18.19 7.38
CA ALA A 97 21.71 -17.53 6.15
C ALA A 97 22.74 -16.50 5.65
N ALA A 98 23.36 -15.74 6.56
CA ALA A 98 24.43 -14.81 6.20
C ALA A 98 25.64 -15.57 5.64
N ASP A 99 26.04 -16.66 6.28
CA ASP A 99 27.16 -17.52 5.86
C ASP A 99 26.89 -18.17 4.48
N ALA A 100 25.63 -18.47 4.18
CA ALA A 100 25.20 -18.96 2.86
C ALA A 100 25.17 -17.86 1.78
N GLY A 101 25.30 -16.58 2.14
CA GLY A 101 25.41 -15.45 1.22
C GLY A 101 24.13 -14.62 1.04
N PHE A 102 23.06 -14.88 1.80
CA PHE A 102 21.84 -14.06 1.70
C PHE A 102 22.13 -12.61 2.10
N THR A 103 21.76 -11.65 1.23
CA THR A 103 22.07 -10.22 1.42
C THR A 103 20.97 -9.47 2.16
N GLN A 104 19.76 -10.02 2.19
CA GLN A 104 18.66 -9.54 3.02
C GLN A 104 18.13 -10.67 3.89
N ILE A 105 18.17 -10.46 5.21
CA ILE A 105 17.73 -11.43 6.21
C ILE A 105 16.84 -10.70 7.20
N SER A 106 15.55 -11.03 7.20
CA SER A 106 14.58 -10.52 8.16
C SER A 106 14.19 -11.63 9.12
N THR A 107 14.40 -11.41 10.42
CA THR A 107 13.97 -12.34 11.47
C THR A 107 12.68 -11.86 12.10
N SER A 108 11.85 -12.78 12.55
CA SER A 108 10.52 -12.45 13.05
C SER A 108 10.54 -11.74 14.41
N HIS A 109 11.55 -12.04 15.24
CA HIS A 109 11.75 -11.35 16.51
C HIS A 109 12.26 -9.91 16.36
N GLU A 110 13.04 -9.58 15.32
CA GLU A 110 13.47 -8.19 15.07
C GLU A 110 12.37 -7.37 14.38
N THR A 111 11.62 -7.99 13.47
CA THR A 111 10.63 -7.27 12.63
C THR A 111 9.28 -7.07 13.33
N SER A 112 8.79 -8.06 14.05
CA SER A 112 7.50 -8.02 14.74
C SER A 112 7.51 -8.95 15.97
N PRO A 113 8.09 -8.55 17.12
CA PRO A 113 8.24 -9.36 18.35
C PRO A 113 6.92 -9.60 19.11
N MET A 114 5.88 -10.05 18.41
CA MET A 114 4.54 -10.29 18.95
C MET A 114 4.12 -11.75 18.77
N MET A 115 3.29 -12.24 19.70
CA MET A 115 2.98 -13.67 19.83
C MET A 115 2.35 -14.31 18.59
N LYS A 116 1.46 -13.60 17.90
CA LYS A 116 0.64 -14.15 16.80
C LYS A 116 1.51 -14.55 15.60
N PHE A 117 1.61 -15.85 15.36
CA PHE A 117 2.50 -16.44 14.34
C PHE A 117 2.23 -15.91 12.93
N VAL A 118 0.97 -15.93 12.49
CA VAL A 118 0.60 -15.56 11.11
C VAL A 118 0.88 -14.08 10.82
N SER A 119 0.40 -13.16 11.65
CA SER A 119 0.66 -11.72 11.45
C SER A 119 2.14 -11.37 11.56
N ARG A 120 2.87 -12.01 12.49
CA ARG A 120 4.32 -11.84 12.64
C ARG A 120 5.04 -12.34 11.40
N GLY A 121 4.69 -13.53 10.92
CA GLY A 121 5.30 -14.13 9.74
C GLY A 121 5.06 -13.33 8.47
N ASP A 122 3.82 -12.90 8.21
CA ASP A 122 3.51 -12.05 7.06
C ASP A 122 4.31 -10.73 7.11
N THR A 123 4.40 -10.08 8.27
CA THR A 123 5.19 -8.85 8.44
C THR A 123 6.68 -9.08 8.15
N THR A 124 7.22 -10.22 8.61
CA THR A 124 8.62 -10.61 8.38
C THR A 124 8.88 -10.86 6.89
N VAL A 125 7.94 -11.52 6.20
CA VAL A 125 8.01 -11.79 4.77
C VAL A 125 7.93 -10.49 3.96
N VAL A 126 7.02 -9.58 4.32
CA VAL A 126 6.90 -8.26 3.67
C VAL A 126 8.20 -7.49 3.80
N ASP A 127 8.78 -7.47 5.00
CA ASP A 127 10.04 -6.79 5.25
C ASP A 127 11.18 -7.38 4.40
N ALA A 128 11.32 -8.70 4.36
CA ALA A 128 12.32 -9.39 3.55
C ALA A 128 12.12 -9.12 2.04
N TYR A 129 10.86 -9.06 1.59
CA TYR A 129 10.53 -8.84 0.19
C TYR A 129 10.79 -7.39 -0.26
N LEU A 130 10.39 -6.40 0.54
CA LEU A 130 10.45 -4.98 0.16
C LEU A 130 11.80 -4.31 0.46
N SER A 131 12.47 -4.68 1.55
CA SER A 131 13.72 -4.01 1.97
C SER A 131 14.80 -3.93 0.88
N PRO A 132 15.07 -4.98 0.08
CA PRO A 132 16.06 -4.90 -0.99
C PRO A 132 15.68 -3.91 -2.10
N ILE A 133 14.37 -3.77 -2.37
CA ILE A 133 13.87 -2.85 -3.40
C ILE A 133 14.07 -1.41 -2.93
N LEU A 134 13.70 -1.14 -1.68
CA LEU A 134 13.87 0.18 -1.07
C LEU A 134 15.34 0.55 -0.91
N ARG A 135 16.19 -0.37 -0.45
CA ARG A 135 17.60 -0.09 -0.25
C ARG A 135 18.29 0.38 -1.54
N ARG A 136 17.99 -0.25 -2.68
CA ARG A 136 18.52 0.21 -3.98
C ARG A 136 18.12 1.64 -4.31
N TYR A 137 16.87 2.01 -4.03
CA TYR A 137 16.38 3.38 -4.23
C TYR A 137 17.08 4.37 -3.29
N VAL A 138 17.21 4.01 -2.01
CA VAL A 138 17.89 4.82 -1.00
C VAL A 138 19.37 5.03 -1.37
N GLU A 139 20.06 3.97 -1.79
CA GLU A 139 21.46 4.02 -2.23
C GLU A 139 21.65 4.89 -3.47
N GLN A 140 20.72 4.82 -4.43
CA GLN A 140 20.74 5.67 -5.62
C GLN A 140 20.59 7.16 -5.27
N VAL A 141 19.63 7.51 -4.41
CA VAL A 141 19.45 8.91 -3.97
C VAL A 141 20.67 9.38 -3.16
N ALA A 142 21.23 8.51 -2.31
CA ALA A 142 22.43 8.81 -1.52
C ALA A 142 23.67 9.06 -2.41
N SER A 143 23.85 8.30 -3.49
CA SER A 143 24.98 8.50 -4.41
C SER A 143 24.90 9.82 -5.15
N ASP A 144 23.68 10.30 -5.44
CA ASP A 144 23.45 11.55 -6.16
C ASP A 144 23.53 12.79 -5.24
N MET A 145 23.51 12.59 -3.91
CA MET A 145 23.52 13.67 -2.91
C MET A 145 24.64 13.48 -1.85
N PRO A 146 25.92 13.45 -2.24
CA PRO A 146 27.02 13.21 -1.31
C PRO A 146 27.09 14.29 -0.22
N GLY A 147 27.23 13.86 1.03
CA GLY A 147 27.31 14.74 2.20
C GLY A 147 25.97 15.24 2.74
N VAL A 148 24.85 14.90 2.09
CA VAL A 148 23.51 15.24 2.55
C VAL A 148 22.96 14.12 3.43
N LYS A 149 22.48 14.46 4.63
CA LYS A 149 21.80 13.49 5.48
C LYS A 149 20.39 13.23 4.95
N LEU A 150 20.11 11.98 4.58
CA LEU A 150 18.82 11.58 4.03
C LEU A 150 17.91 10.98 5.11
N PHE A 151 16.69 11.47 5.13
CA PHE A 151 15.62 10.96 5.99
C PHE A 151 14.42 10.56 5.14
N PHE A 152 13.82 9.42 5.48
CA PHE A 152 12.66 8.88 4.80
C PHE A 152 11.46 8.86 5.74
N MET A 153 10.30 9.24 5.20
CA MET A 153 9.03 9.15 5.91
C MET A 153 8.68 7.68 6.16
N GLN A 154 8.24 7.38 7.37
CA GLN A 154 7.73 6.07 7.75
C GLN A 154 6.20 6.07 7.76
N SER A 155 5.61 4.89 7.65
CA SER A 155 4.17 4.66 7.80
C SER A 155 3.60 5.16 9.14
N SER A 156 4.46 5.27 10.17
CA SER A 156 4.12 5.78 11.50
C SER A 156 3.95 7.30 11.57
N GLY A 157 4.34 8.03 10.50
CA GLY A 157 4.45 9.49 10.46
C GLY A 157 5.80 10.03 10.96
N GLY A 158 6.72 9.16 11.36
CA GLY A 158 8.08 9.53 11.76
C GLY A 158 9.06 9.60 10.59
N LEU A 159 10.25 10.14 10.85
CA LEU A 159 11.38 10.09 9.92
C LEU A 159 12.40 9.06 10.40
N ALA A 160 12.94 8.28 9.47
CA ALA A 160 14.08 7.40 9.72
C ALA A 160 15.27 7.80 8.86
N ASP A 161 16.47 7.60 9.39
CA ASP A 161 17.69 7.63 8.60
C ASP A 161 17.63 6.58 7.50
N ALA A 162 18.16 6.92 6.32
CA ALA A 162 18.30 6.05 5.16
C ALA A 162 18.70 4.60 5.48
N HIS A 163 19.66 4.40 6.38
CA HIS A 163 20.21 3.08 6.70
C HIS A 163 19.32 2.26 7.64
N ALA A 164 18.45 2.93 8.39
CA ALA A 164 17.50 2.31 9.32
C ALA A 164 16.12 2.07 8.69
N PHE A 165 15.93 2.48 7.44
CA PHE A 165 14.65 2.37 6.75
C PHE A 165 14.39 0.94 6.26
N GLN A 166 13.35 0.31 6.80
CA GLN A 166 12.98 -1.07 6.53
C GLN A 166 11.71 -1.18 5.67
N GLY A 167 11.60 -2.29 4.94
CA GLY A 167 10.47 -2.61 4.05
C GLY A 167 9.11 -2.44 4.69
N LYS A 168 8.95 -2.98 5.90
CA LYS A 168 7.68 -2.90 6.65
C LYS A 168 7.26 -1.47 7.04
N ASP A 169 8.22 -0.54 7.17
CA ASP A 169 7.99 0.83 7.66
C ASP A 169 7.75 1.82 6.51
N ALA A 170 7.84 1.37 5.27
CA ALA A 170 7.69 2.22 4.08
C ALA A 170 6.28 2.25 3.50
N ILE A 171 5.42 1.30 3.90
CA ILE A 171 4.11 1.08 3.29
C ILE A 171 3.16 2.20 3.68
N LEU A 172 2.60 2.93 2.70
CA LEU A 172 1.79 4.13 2.93
C LEU A 172 2.56 5.27 3.63
N SER A 173 3.89 5.32 3.49
CA SER A 173 4.72 6.44 3.99
C SER A 173 4.40 7.79 3.35
N GLY A 174 4.01 7.81 2.07
CA GLY A 174 3.59 9.04 1.37
C GLY A 174 2.35 9.69 2.00
N PRO A 175 1.20 8.99 2.04
CA PRO A 175 0.00 9.50 2.72
C PRO A 175 0.25 9.83 4.19
N ALA A 176 1.12 9.06 4.87
CA ALA A 176 1.53 9.38 6.22
C ALA A 176 2.17 10.79 6.32
N GLY A 177 3.08 11.12 5.41
CA GLY A 177 3.65 12.47 5.33
C GLY A 177 2.59 13.54 5.09
N GLY A 178 1.59 13.27 4.25
CA GLY A 178 0.45 14.15 4.00
C GLY A 178 -0.35 14.44 5.28
N ILE A 179 -0.63 13.42 6.09
CA ILE A 179 -1.32 13.56 7.38
C ILE A 179 -0.51 14.41 8.37
N VAL A 180 0.80 14.19 8.44
CA VAL A 180 1.68 15.01 9.29
C VAL A 180 1.64 16.46 8.83
N GLY A 181 1.78 16.72 7.53
CA GLY A 181 1.68 18.06 6.95
C GLY A 181 0.33 18.71 7.27
N MET A 182 -0.76 17.99 7.03
CA MET A 182 -2.13 18.41 7.34
C MET A 182 -2.25 18.83 8.80
N ALA A 183 -1.98 17.93 9.75
CA ALA A 183 -2.11 18.21 11.18
C ALA A 183 -1.26 19.41 11.63
N ARG A 184 -0.04 19.55 11.10
CA ARG A 184 0.85 20.68 11.43
C ARG A 184 0.35 22.01 10.88
N THR A 185 -0.09 22.04 9.63
CA THR A 185 -0.65 23.25 9.01
C THR A 185 -1.97 23.68 9.66
N ALA A 186 -2.84 22.73 10.02
CA ALA A 186 -4.05 23.00 10.78
C ALA A 186 -3.74 23.60 12.16
N GLY A 187 -2.76 23.03 12.87
CA GLY A 187 -2.31 23.53 14.16
C GLY A 187 -1.77 24.97 14.11
N ILE A 188 -1.06 25.35 13.03
CA ILE A 188 -0.62 26.74 12.80
C ILE A 188 -1.83 27.68 12.69
N ALA A 189 -2.93 27.22 12.10
CA ALA A 189 -4.18 27.96 12.01
C ALA A 189 -5.06 27.88 13.28
N GLY A 190 -4.59 27.23 14.35
CA GLY A 190 -5.37 27.03 15.58
C GLY A 190 -6.48 26.00 15.47
N ILE A 191 -6.43 25.11 14.47
CA ILE A 191 -7.41 24.05 14.23
C ILE A 191 -6.84 22.72 14.71
N ASP A 192 -7.50 22.08 15.65
CA ASP A 192 -7.07 20.82 16.28
C ASP A 192 -7.84 19.58 15.78
N ARG A 193 -8.90 19.79 14.99
CA ARG A 193 -9.80 18.76 14.46
C ARG A 193 -9.93 18.87 12.95
N VAL A 194 -9.31 17.94 12.24
CA VAL A 194 -9.32 17.91 10.77
C VAL A 194 -9.63 16.53 10.21
N ILE A 195 -10.32 16.55 9.09
CA ILE A 195 -10.48 15.39 8.21
C ILE A 195 -9.56 15.63 7.01
N GLY A 196 -8.58 14.76 6.82
CA GLY A 196 -7.70 14.81 5.67
C GLY A 196 -8.34 14.18 4.46
N PHE A 197 -8.17 14.84 3.32
CA PHE A 197 -8.64 14.37 2.03
C PHE A 197 -7.53 14.58 1.01
N ASP A 198 -6.83 13.50 0.65
CA ASP A 198 -5.76 13.49 -0.35
C ASP A 198 -6.27 12.82 -1.62
N MET A 199 -6.62 13.60 -2.65
CA MET A 199 -7.05 13.02 -3.92
C MET A 199 -5.89 13.03 -4.92
N GLY A 200 -5.46 11.84 -5.32
CA GLY A 200 -4.48 11.64 -6.37
C GLY A 200 -5.10 11.24 -7.71
N GLY A 201 -4.23 10.86 -8.64
CA GLY A 201 -4.64 10.33 -9.95
C GLY A 201 -5.24 8.92 -9.91
N THR A 202 -5.07 8.15 -8.83
CA THR A 202 -5.52 6.74 -8.78
C THR A 202 -6.49 6.46 -7.65
N SER A 203 -6.30 7.12 -6.52
CA SER A 203 -7.03 6.88 -5.29
C SER A 203 -7.22 8.17 -4.52
N THR A 204 -8.09 8.09 -3.51
CA THR A 204 -8.22 9.11 -2.47
C THR A 204 -7.88 8.47 -1.14
N ASP A 205 -7.01 9.11 -0.37
CA ASP A 205 -6.69 8.74 1.00
C ASP A 205 -7.41 9.70 1.96
N VAL A 206 -8.20 9.14 2.88
CA VAL A 206 -8.86 9.92 3.93
C VAL A 206 -8.33 9.57 5.31
N SER A 207 -8.22 10.58 6.17
CA SER A 207 -7.67 10.44 7.52
C SER A 207 -8.39 11.32 8.52
N HIS A 208 -8.25 11.00 9.81
CA HIS A 208 -8.84 11.73 10.92
C HIS A 208 -7.75 12.16 11.90
N TYR A 209 -7.80 13.42 12.33
CA TYR A 209 -6.94 13.97 13.37
C TYR A 209 -7.77 14.83 14.33
N ALA A 210 -7.63 14.57 15.63
CA ALA A 210 -8.31 15.29 16.71
C ALA A 210 -7.37 15.46 17.91
N GLY A 211 -6.32 16.28 17.73
CA GLY A 211 -5.26 16.48 18.72
C GLY A 211 -4.18 15.39 18.76
N GLU A 212 -4.50 14.16 18.35
CA GLU A 212 -3.57 13.04 18.26
C GLU A 212 -3.64 12.30 16.92
N PHE A 213 -2.52 11.67 16.53
CA PHE A 213 -2.46 10.82 15.34
C PHE A 213 -3.05 9.45 15.66
N GLU A 214 -4.11 9.07 14.94
CA GLU A 214 -4.66 7.72 15.00
C GLU A 214 -3.72 6.72 14.34
N ARG A 215 -3.53 5.57 14.98
CA ARG A 215 -2.66 4.50 14.50
C ARG A 215 -3.36 3.16 14.51
N GLU A 216 -3.06 2.36 13.50
CA GLU A 216 -3.43 0.95 13.41
C GLU A 216 -2.18 0.08 13.58
N PHE A 217 -2.32 -0.99 14.36
CA PHE A 217 -1.22 -1.93 14.63
C PHE A 217 -1.35 -3.23 13.87
N GLU A 218 -2.55 -3.58 13.41
CA GLU A 218 -2.83 -4.72 12.55
C GLU A 218 -3.65 -4.21 11.37
N THR A 219 -3.13 -4.36 10.15
CA THR A 219 -3.82 -3.95 8.94
C THR A 219 -3.71 -5.03 7.86
N GLN A 220 -4.47 -4.84 6.78
CA GLN A 220 -4.32 -5.62 5.56
C GLN A 220 -4.12 -4.68 4.36
N VAL A 221 -2.94 -4.70 3.76
CA VAL A 221 -2.62 -3.94 2.54
C VAL A 221 -2.52 -4.90 1.37
N ALA A 222 -3.30 -4.66 0.32
CA ALA A 222 -3.33 -5.49 -0.90
C ALA A 222 -3.48 -7.01 -0.61
N GLY A 223 -4.25 -7.36 0.42
CA GLY A 223 -4.47 -8.76 0.84
C GLY A 223 -3.41 -9.32 1.79
N VAL A 224 -2.27 -8.63 1.98
CA VAL A 224 -1.20 -9.04 2.88
C VAL A 224 -1.42 -8.44 4.27
N ARG A 225 -1.37 -9.29 5.30
CA ARG A 225 -1.61 -8.85 6.68
C ARG A 225 -0.31 -8.36 7.27
N MET A 226 -0.37 -7.27 8.00
CA MET A 226 0.82 -6.67 8.56
C MET A 226 0.58 -6.19 9.96
N ARG A 227 1.62 -6.28 10.76
CA ARG A 227 1.66 -5.83 12.14
C ARG A 227 2.81 -4.86 12.35
N ALA A 228 2.58 -3.61 11.94
CA ALA A 228 3.49 -2.49 12.13
C ALA A 228 2.68 -1.27 12.57
N PRO A 229 3.23 -0.35 13.37
CA PRO A 229 2.53 0.89 13.70
C PRO A 229 2.41 1.76 12.45
N MET A 230 1.19 1.95 11.97
CA MET A 230 0.90 2.77 10.79
C MET A 230 -0.15 3.82 11.14
N MET A 231 -0.11 4.99 10.51
CA MET A 231 -1.21 5.94 10.65
C MET A 231 -2.48 5.37 10.03
N SER A 232 -3.61 5.58 10.70
CA SER A 232 -4.91 5.14 10.21
C SER A 232 -5.28 5.95 8.98
N ILE A 233 -5.17 5.29 7.82
CA ILE A 233 -5.46 5.85 6.50
C ILE A 233 -6.51 4.95 5.87
N HIS A 234 -7.60 5.55 5.38
CA HIS A 234 -8.58 4.83 4.60
C HIS A 234 -8.48 5.23 3.13
N THR A 235 -7.96 4.32 2.31
CA THR A 235 -7.85 4.50 0.87
C THR A 235 -9.11 4.03 0.16
N VAL A 236 -9.64 4.84 -0.75
CA VAL A 236 -10.71 4.47 -1.69
C VAL A 236 -10.19 4.55 -3.13
N ALA A 237 -10.63 3.62 -3.97
CA ALA A 237 -10.29 3.56 -5.41
C ALA A 237 -11.08 4.58 -6.24
N ALA A 238 -11.05 5.84 -5.80
CA ALA A 238 -11.65 6.98 -6.46
C ALA A 238 -10.60 8.09 -6.53
N GLY A 239 -10.09 8.39 -7.72
CA GLY A 239 -9.15 9.49 -7.98
C GLY A 239 -9.38 10.03 -9.39
N GLY A 240 -8.52 10.96 -9.84
CA GLY A 240 -8.69 11.59 -11.16
C GLY A 240 -8.69 10.60 -12.34
N GLY A 241 -7.93 9.52 -12.24
CA GLY A 241 -7.81 8.46 -13.24
C GLY A 241 -8.85 7.35 -13.13
N SER A 242 -9.76 7.37 -12.15
CA SER A 242 -10.77 6.32 -12.01
C SER A 242 -11.65 6.23 -13.27
N LEU A 243 -11.75 5.02 -13.84
CA LEU A 243 -12.40 4.80 -15.13
C LEU A 243 -13.91 5.03 -15.07
N LEU A 244 -14.44 5.63 -16.13
CA LEU A 244 -15.87 5.86 -16.31
C LEU A 244 -16.43 4.80 -17.26
N SER A 245 -17.47 4.09 -16.83
CA SER A 245 -18.12 3.06 -17.65
C SER A 245 -19.64 3.14 -17.56
N PHE A 246 -20.30 2.75 -18.65
CA PHE A 246 -21.74 2.61 -18.77
C PHE A 246 -22.04 1.25 -19.41
N ASP A 247 -22.86 0.44 -18.75
CA ASP A 247 -23.21 -0.92 -19.20
C ASP A 247 -24.56 -1.00 -19.92
N GLY A 248 -25.17 0.14 -20.25
CA GLY A 248 -26.51 0.23 -20.82
C GLY A 248 -27.60 0.53 -19.78
N GLU A 249 -27.33 0.30 -18.49
CA GLU A 249 -28.29 0.54 -17.41
C GLU A 249 -27.77 1.52 -16.37
N ARG A 250 -26.48 1.46 -16.02
CA ARG A 250 -25.90 2.26 -14.93
C ARG A 250 -24.52 2.82 -15.24
N PHE A 251 -24.28 4.01 -14.71
CA PHE A 251 -22.95 4.61 -14.65
C PHE A 251 -22.14 3.98 -13.51
N ARG A 252 -20.85 3.75 -13.75
CA ARG A 252 -19.89 3.28 -12.74
C ARG A 252 -18.58 4.06 -12.84
N VAL A 253 -18.01 4.34 -11.68
CA VAL A 253 -16.68 4.96 -11.52
C VAL A 253 -15.78 3.99 -10.78
N GLY A 254 -14.62 3.69 -11.37
CA GLY A 254 -13.64 2.75 -10.81
C GLY A 254 -14.15 1.31 -10.72
N PRO A 255 -13.45 0.42 -9.98
CA PRO A 255 -12.24 0.69 -9.19
C PRO A 255 -10.96 0.78 -10.03
N GLU A 256 -11.05 0.43 -11.32
CA GLU A 256 -9.92 0.51 -12.25
C GLU A 256 -9.51 1.97 -12.48
N SER A 257 -8.23 2.18 -12.77
CA SER A 257 -7.65 3.50 -13.04
C SER A 257 -6.91 3.51 -14.36
N ALA A 258 -7.00 4.64 -15.08
CA ALA A 258 -6.22 4.91 -16.27
C ALA A 258 -4.73 5.15 -15.97
N GLY A 259 -4.37 5.34 -14.69
CA GLY A 259 -3.02 5.67 -14.25
C GLY A 259 -2.51 7.00 -14.83
N ALA A 260 -1.20 7.10 -15.03
CA ALA A 260 -0.57 8.25 -15.70
C ALA A 260 -0.20 7.95 -17.17
N ASN A 261 -0.16 6.67 -17.55
CA ASN A 261 0.14 6.22 -18.92
C ASN A 261 -0.67 4.94 -19.23
N PRO A 262 -1.62 4.95 -20.18
CA PRO A 262 -1.95 6.07 -21.07
C PRO A 262 -2.62 7.26 -20.35
N GLY A 263 -3.15 7.07 -19.14
CA GLY A 263 -3.85 8.11 -18.39
C GLY A 263 -5.25 8.42 -18.93
N PRO A 264 -5.94 9.43 -18.37
CA PRO A 264 -7.22 9.92 -18.88
C PRO A 264 -7.19 10.24 -20.38
N ALA A 265 -8.35 10.24 -21.04
CA ALA A 265 -8.45 10.48 -22.48
C ALA A 265 -7.88 11.85 -22.88
N SER A 266 -8.09 12.86 -22.04
CA SER A 266 -7.53 14.21 -22.18
C SER A 266 -6.00 14.26 -22.20
N TYR A 267 -5.30 13.20 -21.77
CA TYR A 267 -3.83 13.16 -21.77
C TYR A 267 -3.23 12.89 -23.17
N ARG A 268 -4.06 12.70 -24.21
CA ARG A 268 -3.65 12.54 -25.62
C ARG A 268 -2.79 11.30 -25.91
N ARG A 269 -2.91 10.25 -25.09
CA ARG A 269 -2.17 8.97 -25.25
C ARG A 269 -3.09 7.77 -25.55
N GLY A 270 -4.28 8.03 -26.06
CA GLY A 270 -5.26 6.98 -26.36
C GLY A 270 -5.96 6.39 -25.11
N GLY A 271 -5.91 7.11 -23.98
CA GLY A 271 -6.50 6.67 -22.72
C GLY A 271 -8.03 6.59 -22.70
N PRO A 272 -8.63 5.81 -21.78
CA PRO A 272 -10.08 5.74 -21.56
C PRO A 272 -10.64 7.00 -20.89
N LEU A 273 -11.98 7.13 -20.83
CA LEU A 273 -12.61 8.19 -20.03
C LEU A 273 -12.37 7.95 -18.53
N ALA A 274 -11.94 8.99 -17.82
CA ALA A 274 -11.70 9.00 -16.39
C ALA A 274 -12.33 10.22 -15.69
N VAL A 275 -12.32 10.27 -14.36
CA VAL A 275 -12.87 11.39 -13.56
C VAL A 275 -12.28 12.76 -13.95
N THR A 276 -10.99 12.82 -14.30
CA THR A 276 -10.36 14.04 -14.81
C THR A 276 -11.03 14.50 -16.10
N ASP A 277 -11.39 13.59 -17.01
CA ASP A 277 -12.08 13.94 -18.26
C ASP A 277 -13.48 14.49 -17.99
N ALA A 278 -14.21 13.94 -17.01
CA ALA A 278 -15.49 14.50 -16.61
C ALA A 278 -15.33 15.94 -16.08
N ASN A 279 -14.28 16.21 -15.30
CA ASN A 279 -13.97 17.57 -14.82
C ASN A 279 -13.53 18.53 -15.94
N VAL A 280 -12.86 18.02 -16.98
CA VAL A 280 -12.56 18.78 -18.22
C VAL A 280 -13.86 19.10 -18.95
N MET A 281 -14.76 18.13 -19.11
CA MET A 281 -16.04 18.30 -19.80
C MET A 281 -16.94 19.36 -19.15
N VAL A 282 -17.03 19.38 -17.82
CA VAL A 282 -17.84 20.39 -17.09
C VAL A 282 -17.08 21.70 -16.85
N GLY A 283 -15.83 21.82 -17.33
CA GLY A 283 -15.04 23.05 -17.24
C GLY A 283 -14.43 23.35 -15.86
N LYS A 284 -14.46 22.42 -14.90
CA LYS A 284 -13.76 22.51 -13.60
C LYS A 284 -12.25 22.47 -13.80
N VAL A 285 -11.79 21.56 -14.66
CA VAL A 285 -10.40 21.52 -15.14
C VAL A 285 -10.34 22.25 -16.47
N GLN A 286 -9.56 23.32 -16.53
CA GLN A 286 -9.45 24.16 -17.73
C GLN A 286 -8.11 23.93 -18.40
N PRO A 287 -8.04 23.25 -19.57
CA PRO A 287 -6.80 22.89 -20.24
C PRO A 287 -5.80 24.02 -20.43
N ARG A 288 -6.28 25.26 -20.65
CA ARG A 288 -5.44 26.45 -20.86
C ARG A 288 -4.58 26.85 -19.66
N TYR A 289 -4.96 26.44 -18.44
CA TYR A 289 -4.23 26.76 -17.20
C TYR A 289 -3.35 25.62 -16.71
N PHE A 290 -3.33 24.49 -17.42
CA PHE A 290 -2.46 23.36 -17.09
C PHE A 290 -1.14 23.45 -17.86
N PRO A 291 -0.04 22.95 -17.28
CA PRO A 291 1.25 22.88 -17.96
C PRO A 291 1.15 21.97 -19.20
N ARG A 292 1.96 22.29 -20.21
CA ARG A 292 2.03 21.52 -21.47
C ARG A 292 2.93 20.31 -21.30
N VAL A 293 2.45 19.29 -20.59
CA VAL A 293 3.19 18.06 -20.26
C VAL A 293 2.47 16.79 -20.72
N PHE A 294 1.43 16.93 -21.56
CA PHE A 294 0.61 15.84 -22.06
C PHE A 294 1.00 15.46 -23.49
N GLY A 295 0.37 14.42 -24.04
CA GLY A 295 0.69 13.89 -25.36
C GLY A 295 1.86 12.89 -25.36
N PRO A 296 2.13 12.26 -26.51
CA PRO A 296 3.21 11.28 -26.66
C PRO A 296 4.58 11.88 -26.31
N GLU A 297 4.82 13.13 -26.72
CA GLU A 297 6.09 13.85 -26.52
C GLU A 297 6.11 14.72 -25.25
N ALA A 298 5.06 14.65 -24.41
CA ALA A 298 4.95 15.40 -23.14
C ALA A 298 5.13 16.93 -23.30
N ASN A 299 4.57 17.50 -24.37
CA ASN A 299 4.68 18.93 -24.70
C ASN A 299 3.34 19.56 -25.13
N GLU A 300 2.22 18.86 -24.94
CA GLU A 300 0.88 19.31 -25.30
C GLU A 300 0.04 19.68 -24.07
N ALA A 301 -1.00 20.49 -24.27
CA ALA A 301 -2.03 20.72 -23.26
C ALA A 301 -3.03 19.56 -23.20
N LEU A 302 -3.83 19.49 -22.14
CA LEU A 302 -4.98 18.57 -22.07
C LEU A 302 -5.90 18.77 -23.31
N SER A 303 -6.44 17.69 -23.85
CA SER A 303 -7.41 17.77 -24.95
C SER A 303 -8.82 17.89 -24.41
N HIS A 304 -9.49 18.99 -24.75
CA HIS A 304 -10.93 19.12 -24.59
C HIS A 304 -11.68 18.39 -25.71
N GLU A 305 -11.09 18.37 -26.92
CA GLU A 305 -11.74 17.82 -28.12
C GLU A 305 -12.03 16.32 -27.97
N VAL A 306 -11.02 15.54 -27.52
CA VAL A 306 -11.17 14.09 -27.30
C VAL A 306 -12.20 13.80 -26.21
N VAL A 307 -12.27 14.66 -25.19
CA VAL A 307 -13.25 14.54 -24.10
C VAL A 307 -14.67 14.76 -24.62
N GLN A 308 -14.89 15.82 -25.41
CA GLN A 308 -16.18 16.10 -26.03
C GLN A 308 -16.64 14.99 -26.96
N GLU A 309 -15.75 14.44 -27.79
CA GLU A 309 -16.06 13.33 -28.68
C GLU A 309 -16.56 12.10 -27.90
N LYS A 310 -15.82 11.69 -26.87
CA LYS A 310 -16.15 10.49 -26.07
C LYS A 310 -17.40 10.67 -25.23
N PHE A 311 -17.60 11.83 -24.60
CA PHE A 311 -18.86 12.10 -23.90
C PHE A 311 -20.04 12.31 -24.86
N GLY A 312 -19.80 12.80 -26.07
CA GLY A 312 -20.82 12.87 -27.13
C GLY A 312 -21.35 11.48 -27.52
N ALA A 313 -20.46 10.49 -27.63
CA ALA A 313 -20.88 9.10 -27.86
C ALA A 313 -21.74 8.55 -26.70
N LEU A 314 -21.36 8.83 -25.45
CA LEU A 314 -22.15 8.44 -24.28
C LEU A 314 -23.49 9.18 -24.18
N ALA A 315 -23.52 10.46 -24.57
CA ALA A 315 -24.73 11.27 -24.63
C ALA A 315 -25.78 10.63 -25.54
N VAL A 316 -25.37 10.19 -26.73
CA VAL A 316 -26.23 9.45 -27.67
C VAL A 316 -26.74 8.15 -27.06
N ALA A 317 -25.86 7.37 -26.43
CA ALA A 317 -26.23 6.09 -25.82
C ALA A 317 -27.18 6.21 -24.62
N THR A 318 -27.19 7.36 -23.93
CA THR A 318 -27.95 7.58 -22.69
C THR A 318 -29.18 8.48 -22.87
N GLY A 319 -29.29 9.18 -24.00
CA GLY A 319 -30.35 10.18 -24.23
C GLY A 319 -30.20 11.43 -23.34
N ARG A 320 -28.99 11.71 -22.84
CA ARG A 320 -28.66 12.86 -21.99
C ARG A 320 -27.67 13.79 -22.68
N SER A 321 -27.50 15.02 -22.19
CA SER A 321 -26.40 15.88 -22.64
C SER A 321 -25.04 15.32 -22.20
N ALA A 322 -23.99 15.61 -22.96
CA ALA A 322 -22.63 15.18 -22.63
C ALA A 322 -22.18 15.70 -21.26
N GLU A 323 -22.52 16.94 -20.93
CA GLU A 323 -22.27 17.57 -19.63
C GLU A 323 -23.06 16.88 -18.52
N GLY A 324 -24.33 16.53 -18.76
CA GLY A 324 -25.18 15.84 -17.78
C GLY A 324 -24.73 14.39 -17.52
N VAL A 325 -24.09 13.74 -18.50
CA VAL A 325 -23.41 12.45 -18.31
C VAL A 325 -22.15 12.64 -17.46
N ALA A 326 -21.30 13.61 -17.81
CA ALA A 326 -20.08 13.90 -17.07
C ALA A 326 -20.35 14.26 -15.60
N GLU A 327 -21.35 15.11 -15.34
CA GLU A 327 -21.77 15.46 -13.98
C GLU A 327 -22.29 14.26 -13.20
N GLY A 328 -23.07 13.37 -13.83
CA GLY A 328 -23.50 12.12 -13.19
C GLY A 328 -22.34 11.22 -12.76
N PHE A 329 -21.26 11.14 -13.54
CA PHE A 329 -20.05 10.44 -13.12
C PHE A 329 -19.33 11.14 -11.96
N ILE A 330 -19.27 12.47 -11.97
CA ILE A 330 -18.70 13.25 -10.85
C ILE A 330 -19.49 12.99 -9.57
N ASP A 331 -20.81 12.99 -9.61
CA ASP A 331 -21.66 12.71 -8.45
C ASP A 331 -21.37 11.33 -7.85
N ILE A 332 -21.19 10.32 -8.69
CA ILE A 332 -20.84 8.96 -8.23
C ILE A 332 -19.46 8.97 -7.56
N ALA A 333 -18.47 9.63 -8.16
CA ALA A 333 -17.13 9.73 -7.58
C ALA A 333 -17.15 10.45 -6.22
N VAL A 334 -17.87 11.58 -6.14
CA VAL A 334 -18.05 12.36 -4.90
C VAL A 334 -18.76 11.54 -3.83
N GLN A 335 -19.79 10.78 -4.18
CA GLN A 335 -20.48 9.89 -3.25
C GLN A 335 -19.57 8.80 -2.69
N GLN A 336 -18.73 8.17 -3.52
CA GLN A 336 -17.75 7.18 -3.07
C GLN A 336 -16.76 7.78 -2.07
N MET A 337 -16.22 8.96 -2.38
CA MET A 337 -15.29 9.69 -1.51
C MET A 337 -15.95 10.15 -0.20
N ALA A 338 -17.17 10.69 -0.27
CA ALA A 338 -17.93 11.09 0.92
C ALA A 338 -18.24 9.89 1.83
N ASN A 339 -18.51 8.70 1.25
CA ASN A 339 -18.70 7.48 2.03
C ASN A 339 -17.41 7.01 2.71
N ALA A 340 -16.24 7.20 2.08
CA ALA A 340 -14.95 6.95 2.72
C ALA A 340 -14.76 7.85 3.96
N ILE A 341 -15.07 9.15 3.84
CA ILE A 341 -15.05 10.09 4.98
C ILE A 341 -16.01 9.62 6.06
N LYS A 342 -17.26 9.27 5.74
CA LYS A 342 -18.25 8.79 6.73
C LYS A 342 -17.76 7.56 7.50
N LYS A 343 -17.02 6.66 6.84
CA LYS A 343 -16.49 5.44 7.46
C LYS A 343 -15.43 5.73 8.52
N ILE A 344 -14.55 6.71 8.29
CA ILE A 344 -13.53 7.09 9.27
C ILE A 344 -14.05 8.07 10.33
N SER A 345 -15.22 8.68 10.11
CA SER A 345 -15.79 9.72 10.96
C SER A 345 -17.08 9.28 11.66
N VAL A 346 -18.23 9.52 11.03
CA VAL A 346 -19.57 9.27 11.58
C VAL A 346 -19.77 7.83 12.03
N ALA A 347 -19.29 6.86 11.26
CA ALA A 347 -19.40 5.43 11.63
C ALA A 347 -18.59 5.05 12.88
N ARG A 348 -17.65 5.92 13.30
CA ARG A 348 -16.86 5.77 14.54
C ARG A 348 -17.39 6.65 15.67
N GLY A 349 -18.51 7.37 15.46
CA GLY A 349 -19.17 8.20 16.46
C GLY A 349 -18.71 9.66 16.50
N TYR A 350 -17.94 10.12 15.52
CA TYR A 350 -17.47 11.50 15.47
C TYR A 350 -18.51 12.46 14.86
N ASP A 351 -18.70 13.61 15.51
CA ASP A 351 -19.54 14.72 15.01
C ASP A 351 -18.74 15.58 14.01
N VAL A 352 -18.86 15.28 12.72
CA VAL A 352 -18.13 15.93 11.63
C VAL A 352 -18.40 17.43 11.50
N THR A 353 -19.46 17.97 12.11
CA THR A 353 -19.75 19.42 12.07
C THR A 353 -18.72 20.25 12.82
N ARG A 354 -17.92 19.62 13.67
CA ARG A 354 -16.84 20.23 14.47
C ARG A 354 -15.46 20.13 13.82
N TYR A 355 -15.40 19.64 12.59
CA TYR A 355 -14.14 19.34 11.89
C TYR A 355 -13.99 20.24 10.67
N THR A 356 -12.74 20.58 10.38
CA THR A 356 -12.38 21.21 9.11
C THR A 356 -11.95 20.14 8.12
N LEU A 357 -12.50 20.18 6.90
CA LEU A 357 -12.00 19.35 5.81
C LEU A 357 -10.74 20.00 5.23
N GLN A 358 -9.63 19.27 5.26
CA GLN A 358 -8.38 19.72 4.66
C GLN A 358 -8.07 18.89 3.42
N CYS A 359 -8.25 19.52 2.26
CA CYS A 359 -8.01 18.92 0.96
C CYS A 359 -6.58 19.17 0.50
N PHE A 360 -5.93 18.13 0.02
CA PHE A 360 -4.63 18.16 -0.64
C PHE A 360 -4.61 17.09 -1.74
N GLY A 361 -3.49 16.98 -2.44
CA GLY A 361 -3.44 16.25 -3.70
C GLY A 361 -3.64 17.16 -4.91
N GLY A 362 -3.91 16.56 -6.06
CA GLY A 362 -3.90 17.21 -7.38
C GLY A 362 -5.26 17.66 -7.90
#